data_AF-A0AAU9U6M3-F1
#
_entry.id   AF-A0AAU9U6M3-F1
#
_cell.length_a   1.000
_cell.length_b   1.000
_cell.length_c   1.000
_cell.angle_alpha   90.00
_cell.angle_beta   90.00
_cell.angle_gamma   90.00
#
_symmetry.space_group_name_H-M   'P 1'
#
loop_
_entity.id
_entity.type
_entity.pdbx_description
1 polymer ?
#
loop_
_entity_poly.entity_id
_entity_poly.type
_entity_poly.pdbx_seq_one_letter_code
_entity_poly.pdbx_strand_id
1 'polypeptide(L)'
;MGTKCNGCDADIYDISYMECSQVKCKKLFHLKCLALTKETFQAFSQDCKDNWICPECMRDVPKRGNADTPVRGRGVVMNKASTPSNCNITIERGQSKMNDSYIMVENERNVLDEIREFQSEMRSKMNDQIREYKQLQARFISNEMELKYLRNTLKVIEEKASKVEVLENMLKVLIEKNKNLEKLILERDNGEKSDKIVKSVVENPISYASLVKETQNLPMSVGDKNCGATKLAKPLTIDKEIITMDNTSITINKPNKEVNKVQNNKQDWTTVVRKKSRYPNTEVKRGGSGSGCEIQGTERKKFLHVWRLKIDTTVECLEKHVKKVCGQETAVKIDKIKHKTERDYASFIIGVPESKYDLLCQPENWALNIEYCEWIWFRKPTRKQNKI
;
A
#
# COMPACT_ATOMS: atom_id res chain seq x y z
N MET A 1 -31.50 -33.71 -0.80
CA MET A 1 -31.06 -32.84 -1.92
C MET A 1 -30.27 -31.69 -1.28
N GLY A 2 -29.01 -31.51 -1.66
CA GLY A 2 -28.20 -30.39 -1.13
C GLY A 2 -28.70 -29.06 -1.69
N THR A 3 -28.83 -28.05 -0.83
CA THR A 3 -29.16 -26.68 -1.22
C THR A 3 -27.88 -25.99 -1.69
N LYS A 4 -27.81 -25.63 -2.97
CA LYS A 4 -26.66 -24.92 -3.55
C LYS A 4 -26.91 -23.42 -3.60
N CYS A 5 -25.85 -22.64 -3.41
CA CYS A 5 -25.88 -21.20 -3.56
C CYS A 5 -25.87 -20.80 -5.03
N ASN A 6 -26.84 -19.99 -5.46
CA ASN A 6 -26.92 -19.50 -6.84
C ASN A 6 -25.88 -18.42 -7.20
N GLY A 7 -25.08 -17.94 -6.25
CA GLY A 7 -24.03 -16.96 -6.50
C GLY A 7 -22.64 -17.57 -6.75
N CYS A 8 -22.34 -18.73 -6.16
CA CYS A 8 -21.03 -19.38 -6.26
C CYS A 8 -21.09 -20.88 -6.53
N ASP A 9 -22.29 -21.45 -6.71
CA ASP A 9 -22.58 -22.86 -6.96
C ASP A 9 -22.11 -23.86 -5.88
N ALA A 10 -21.59 -23.36 -4.75
CA ALA A 10 -21.20 -24.17 -3.61
C ALA A 10 -22.38 -24.56 -2.72
N ASP A 11 -22.28 -25.69 -2.02
CA ASP A 11 -23.31 -26.16 -1.09
C ASP A 11 -23.43 -25.21 0.12
N ILE A 12 -24.67 -25.00 0.59
CA ILE A 12 -25.00 -24.19 1.76
C ILE A 12 -25.16 -25.10 2.97
N TYR A 13 -24.14 -25.13 3.83
CA TYR A 13 -24.17 -25.85 5.12
C TYR A 13 -24.59 -24.96 6.30
N ASP A 14 -24.45 -23.65 6.16
CA ASP A 14 -24.76 -22.69 7.21
C ASP A 14 -26.25 -22.35 7.24
N ILE A 15 -26.82 -22.17 8.44
CA ILE A 15 -28.19 -21.67 8.65
C ILE A 15 -28.37 -20.19 8.25
N SER A 16 -27.26 -19.50 7.96
CA SER A 16 -27.25 -18.08 7.62
C SER A 16 -27.17 -17.90 6.10
N TYR A 17 -28.33 -17.89 5.46
CA TYR A 17 -28.50 -17.67 4.02
C TYR A 17 -29.68 -16.73 3.76
N MET A 18 -29.78 -16.21 2.54
CA MET A 18 -30.94 -15.45 2.06
C MET A 18 -31.66 -16.27 0.98
N GLU A 19 -32.99 -16.37 1.10
CA GLU A 19 -33.86 -17.00 0.10
C GLU A 19 -34.67 -15.93 -0.62
N CYS A 20 -34.73 -16.00 -1.95
CA CYS A 20 -35.56 -15.06 -2.70
C CYS A 20 -37.05 -15.27 -2.43
N SER A 21 -37.73 -14.20 -2.03
CA SER A 21 -39.17 -14.16 -1.75
C SER A 21 -40.06 -14.41 -2.97
N GLN A 22 -39.53 -14.23 -4.18
CA GLN A 22 -40.26 -14.48 -5.42
C GLN A 22 -40.60 -15.97 -5.56
N VAL A 23 -41.90 -16.27 -5.61
CA VAL A 23 -42.47 -17.64 -5.63
C VAL A 23 -41.88 -18.50 -6.76
N LYS A 24 -41.56 -17.90 -7.91
CA LYS A 24 -40.99 -18.61 -9.07
C LYS A 24 -39.47 -18.82 -9.00
N CYS A 25 -38.77 -18.06 -8.15
CA CYS A 25 -37.31 -18.06 -8.10
C CYS A 25 -36.80 -19.00 -7.00
N LYS A 26 -37.16 -18.72 -5.73
CA LYS A 26 -36.79 -19.52 -4.55
C LYS A 26 -35.30 -19.91 -4.47
N LYS A 27 -34.43 -19.14 -5.14
CA LYS A 27 -32.98 -19.31 -5.13
C LYS A 27 -32.39 -18.93 -3.78
N LEU A 28 -31.33 -19.65 -3.38
CA LEU A 28 -30.64 -19.48 -2.11
C LEU A 28 -29.25 -18.87 -2.33
N PHE A 29 -28.81 -18.02 -1.41
CA PHE A 29 -27.53 -17.33 -1.51
C PHE A 29 -26.79 -17.31 -0.17
N HIS A 30 -25.48 -17.59 -0.19
CA HIS A 30 -24.60 -17.30 0.95
C HIS A 30 -24.55 -15.80 1.20
N LEU A 31 -24.46 -15.40 2.48
CA LEU A 31 -24.28 -13.99 2.85
C LEU A 31 -23.05 -13.35 2.19
N LYS A 32 -21.96 -14.12 2.06
CA LYS A 32 -20.71 -13.67 1.39
C LYS A 32 -20.94 -13.31 -0.08
N CYS A 33 -21.76 -14.06 -0.80
CA CYS A 33 -22.09 -13.78 -2.21
C CYS A 33 -22.91 -12.49 -2.37
N LEU A 34 -23.59 -12.06 -1.31
CA LEU A 34 -24.36 -10.82 -1.26
C LEU A 34 -23.60 -9.66 -0.59
N ALA A 35 -22.33 -9.86 -0.24
CA ALA A 35 -21.53 -8.92 0.54
C ALA A 35 -22.19 -8.51 1.88
N LEU A 36 -22.98 -9.42 2.48
CA LEU A 36 -23.57 -9.25 3.80
C LEU A 36 -22.68 -9.92 4.86
N THR A 37 -22.54 -9.24 5.99
CA THR A 37 -21.90 -9.80 7.19
C THR A 37 -22.94 -10.52 8.05
N LYS A 38 -22.50 -11.33 9.03
CA LYS A 38 -23.43 -12.01 9.94
C LYS A 38 -24.19 -11.01 10.83
N GLU A 39 -23.53 -9.93 11.25
CA GLU A 39 -24.12 -8.88 12.09
C GLU A 39 -25.20 -8.13 11.33
N THR A 40 -24.96 -7.78 10.06
CA THR A 40 -25.95 -7.11 9.20
C THR A 40 -27.15 -8.00 8.92
N PHE A 41 -26.93 -9.30 8.70
CA PHE A 41 -28.03 -10.26 8.56
C PHE A 41 -28.83 -10.44 9.86
N GLN A 42 -28.19 -10.45 11.03
CA GLN A 42 -28.88 -10.52 12.33
C GLN A 42 -29.69 -9.25 12.62
N ALA A 43 -29.21 -8.09 12.17
CA ALA A 43 -29.91 -6.82 12.32
C ALA A 43 -31.16 -6.69 11.44
N PHE A 44 -31.30 -7.51 10.38
CA PHE A 44 -32.52 -7.52 9.57
C PHE A 44 -33.70 -8.12 10.34
N SER A 45 -34.83 -7.41 10.29
CA SER A 45 -36.12 -7.94 10.74
C SER A 45 -36.50 -9.18 9.93
N GLN A 46 -37.33 -10.04 10.52
CA GLN A 46 -37.82 -11.24 9.84
C GLN A 46 -38.58 -10.87 8.55
N ASP A 47 -39.40 -9.82 8.57
CA ASP A 47 -40.09 -9.30 7.39
C ASP A 47 -39.14 -8.94 6.23
N CYS A 48 -37.98 -8.35 6.53
CA CYS A 48 -36.97 -8.04 5.51
C CYS A 48 -36.33 -9.30 4.92
N LYS A 49 -36.15 -10.34 5.74
CA LYS A 49 -35.60 -11.63 5.29
C LYS A 49 -36.62 -12.37 4.42
N ASP A 50 -37.89 -12.39 4.84
CA ASP A 50 -38.97 -13.09 4.14
C ASP A 50 -39.36 -12.40 2.82
N ASN A 51 -39.21 -11.08 2.74
CA ASN A 51 -39.53 -10.30 1.54
C ASN A 51 -38.32 -10.02 0.63
N TRP A 52 -37.13 -10.53 0.95
CA TRP A 52 -35.92 -10.23 0.19
C TRP A 52 -35.98 -10.75 -1.26
N ILE A 53 -35.64 -9.89 -2.23
CA ILE A 53 -35.64 -10.24 -3.66
C ILE A 53 -34.18 -10.34 -4.14
N CYS A 54 -33.83 -11.43 -4.81
CA CYS A 54 -32.46 -11.63 -5.31
C CYS A 54 -32.11 -10.66 -6.44
N PRO A 55 -30.81 -10.42 -6.72
CA PRO A 55 -30.38 -9.50 -7.76
C PRO A 55 -30.88 -9.82 -9.17
N GLU A 56 -31.16 -11.09 -9.47
CA GLU A 56 -31.73 -11.49 -10.76
C GLU A 56 -33.19 -11.04 -10.87
N CYS A 57 -34.04 -11.44 -9.92
CA CYS A 57 -35.44 -11.04 -9.92
C CYS A 57 -35.63 -9.53 -9.77
N MET A 58 -34.74 -8.84 -9.05
CA MET A 58 -34.81 -7.39 -8.91
C MET A 58 -34.65 -6.66 -10.25
N ARG A 59 -33.95 -7.25 -11.24
CA ARG A 59 -33.84 -6.68 -12.60
C ARG A 59 -35.13 -6.84 -13.40
N ASP A 60 -35.87 -7.91 -13.14
CA ASP A 60 -37.12 -8.24 -13.81
C ASP A 60 -38.33 -7.55 -13.18
N VAL A 61 -38.22 -7.07 -11.93
CA VAL A 61 -39.22 -6.19 -11.34
C VAL A 61 -39.28 -4.95 -12.24
N PRO A 62 -40.40 -4.70 -12.95
CA PRO A 62 -40.53 -3.49 -13.74
C PRO A 62 -40.32 -2.35 -12.76
N LYS A 63 -39.31 -1.51 -13.02
CA LYS A 63 -39.09 -0.27 -12.28
C LYS A 63 -40.46 0.39 -12.25
N ARG A 64 -41.14 0.39 -11.09
CA ARG A 64 -42.50 0.92 -10.96
C ARG A 64 -42.43 2.33 -11.50
N GLY A 65 -42.85 2.47 -12.75
CA GLY A 65 -42.62 3.66 -13.52
C GLY A 65 -43.54 4.69 -12.94
N ASN A 66 -42.96 5.78 -12.43
CA ASN A 66 -43.51 7.12 -12.55
C ASN A 66 -45.01 7.31 -12.25
N ALA A 67 -45.64 6.43 -11.46
CA ALA A 67 -47.06 6.54 -11.13
C ALA A 67 -47.30 7.75 -10.20
N ASP A 68 -46.27 8.15 -9.45
CA ASP A 68 -46.26 9.36 -8.61
C ASP A 68 -45.57 10.56 -9.27
N THR A 69 -45.07 10.43 -10.50
CA THR A 69 -44.79 11.63 -11.31
C THR A 69 -46.08 11.94 -12.05
N PRO A 70 -46.75 13.07 -11.76
CA PRO A 70 -48.02 13.40 -12.39
C PRO A 70 -47.80 13.47 -13.89
N VAL A 71 -48.23 12.42 -14.59
CA VAL A 71 -48.38 12.43 -16.04
C VAL A 71 -49.31 13.60 -16.31
N ARG A 72 -48.83 14.64 -16.99
CA ARG A 72 -49.66 15.74 -17.49
C ARG A 72 -50.69 15.14 -18.45
N GLY A 73 -51.80 14.68 -17.89
CA GLY A 73 -52.99 14.31 -18.64
C GLY A 73 -53.51 15.58 -19.30
N ARG A 74 -53.37 15.66 -20.63
CA ARG A 74 -54.22 16.55 -21.42
C ARG A 74 -55.66 16.12 -21.17
N GLY A 75 -56.48 17.08 -20.79
CA GLY A 75 -57.72 16.87 -20.06
C GLY A 75 -58.71 15.92 -20.72
N VAL A 76 -59.34 15.12 -19.87
CA VAL A 76 -60.74 14.74 -20.05
C VAL A 76 -61.44 15.00 -18.73
N VAL A 77 -62.38 15.92 -18.81
CA VAL A 77 -63.32 16.30 -17.77
C VAL A 77 -64.28 15.13 -17.59
N MET A 78 -64.41 14.57 -16.38
CA MET A 78 -65.68 14.42 -15.65
C MET A 78 -65.62 13.42 -14.49
N ASN A 79 -66.36 13.82 -13.45
CA ASN A 79 -67.02 13.05 -12.40
C ASN A 79 -66.23 12.61 -11.15
N LYS A 80 -66.31 13.53 -10.19
CA LYS A 80 -66.49 13.32 -8.74
C LYS A 80 -66.98 11.92 -8.34
N ALA A 81 -66.22 11.28 -7.46
CA ALA A 81 -66.78 10.51 -6.36
C ALA A 81 -66.03 10.88 -5.08
N SER A 82 -66.80 11.21 -4.05
CA SER A 82 -66.36 11.71 -2.76
C SER A 82 -65.81 10.56 -1.91
N THR A 83 -64.60 10.70 -1.38
CA THR A 83 -64.12 9.93 -0.22
C THR A 83 -63.53 10.89 0.82
N PRO A 84 -63.95 10.79 2.09
CA PRO A 84 -63.58 11.76 3.10
C PRO A 84 -62.27 11.38 3.83
N SER A 85 -61.48 12.41 4.10
CA SER A 85 -60.85 12.67 5.40
C SER A 85 -59.94 11.60 6.01
N ASN A 86 -58.62 11.82 5.98
CA ASN A 86 -57.93 12.49 7.08
C ASN A 86 -56.40 12.38 6.94
N CYS A 87 -55.74 13.43 7.43
CA CYS A 87 -54.31 13.52 7.71
C CYS A 87 -53.39 13.65 6.49
N ASN A 88 -53.17 14.88 6.03
CA ASN A 88 -51.82 15.32 5.67
C ASN A 88 -51.68 16.84 5.80
N ILE A 89 -50.67 17.22 6.58
CA ILE A 89 -50.25 18.59 6.87
C ILE A 89 -49.73 19.20 5.58
N THR A 90 -50.54 20.04 4.94
CA THR A 90 -50.12 20.89 3.82
C THR A 90 -49.35 22.09 4.37
N ILE A 91 -48.03 22.08 4.17
CA ILE A 91 -47.21 23.29 4.18
C ILE A 91 -47.62 24.08 2.94
N GLU A 92 -48.43 25.11 3.13
CA GLU A 92 -48.76 26.10 2.09
C GLU A 92 -47.46 26.79 1.61
N ARG A 93 -47.01 26.45 0.41
CA ARG A 93 -46.17 27.35 -0.40
C ARG A 93 -47.03 27.96 -1.48
N GLY A 94 -47.24 29.27 -1.35
CA GLY A 94 -48.01 30.10 -2.26
C GLY A 94 -47.65 29.85 -3.72
N GLN A 95 -48.68 29.51 -4.50
CA GLN A 95 -48.61 29.41 -5.94
C GLN A 95 -48.56 30.82 -6.55
N SER A 96 -47.36 31.35 -6.73
CA SER A 96 -47.14 32.43 -7.68
C SER A 96 -47.13 31.83 -9.08
N LYS A 97 -48.24 31.99 -9.81
CA LYS A 97 -48.35 31.68 -11.24
C LYS A 97 -47.50 32.66 -12.02
N MET A 98 -46.27 32.29 -12.33
CA MET A 98 -45.44 32.95 -13.33
C MET A 98 -45.23 31.98 -14.51
N ASN A 99 -45.61 32.47 -15.70
CA ASN A 99 -45.38 31.84 -17.00
C ASN A 99 -43.88 31.76 -17.29
N ASP A 100 -43.21 30.70 -16.84
CA ASP A 100 -41.82 30.44 -17.20
C ASP A 100 -41.55 28.94 -17.39
N SER A 101 -42.10 28.38 -18.47
CA SER A 101 -41.99 26.93 -18.76
C SER A 101 -40.86 26.55 -19.72
N TYR A 102 -40.03 27.51 -20.14
CA TYR A 102 -38.94 27.23 -21.09
C TYR A 102 -37.54 27.29 -20.45
N ILE A 103 -37.33 28.10 -19.41
CA ILE A 103 -36.00 28.28 -18.79
C ILE A 103 -35.62 27.12 -17.83
N MET A 104 -36.58 26.35 -17.32
CA MET A 104 -36.31 25.24 -16.37
C MET A 104 -35.68 23.99 -17.01
N VAL A 105 -35.91 23.73 -18.30
CA VAL A 105 -35.43 22.50 -18.97
C VAL A 105 -33.92 22.53 -19.25
N GLU A 106 -33.35 23.72 -19.46
CA GLU A 106 -31.90 23.87 -19.63
C GLU A 106 -31.12 23.66 -18.32
N ASN A 107 -31.68 24.08 -17.20
CA ASN A 107 -31.05 23.87 -15.89
C ASN A 107 -31.00 22.38 -15.51
N GLU A 108 -32.03 21.60 -15.80
CA GLU A 108 -32.02 20.15 -15.53
C GLU A 108 -30.96 19.40 -16.36
N ARG A 109 -30.78 19.77 -17.63
CA ARG A 109 -29.74 19.17 -18.49
C ARG A 109 -28.34 19.49 -17.98
N ASN A 110 -28.10 20.72 -17.56
CA ASN A 110 -26.82 21.13 -16.99
C ASN A 110 -26.48 20.33 -15.73
N VAL A 111 -27.44 20.10 -14.84
CA VAL A 111 -27.23 19.29 -13.62
C VAL A 111 -26.93 17.82 -13.95
N LEU A 112 -27.62 17.23 -14.94
CA LEU A 112 -27.36 15.84 -15.35
C LEU A 112 -25.97 15.67 -15.97
N ASP A 113 -25.51 16.65 -16.74
CA ASP A 113 -24.17 16.66 -17.31
C ASP A 113 -23.10 16.85 -16.23
N GLU A 114 -23.32 17.73 -15.24
CA GLU A 114 -22.44 17.87 -14.07
C GLU A 114 -22.34 16.57 -13.26
N ILE A 115 -23.45 15.87 -13.03
CA ILE A 115 -23.45 14.57 -12.35
C ILE A 115 -22.66 13.53 -13.15
N ARG A 116 -22.81 13.51 -14.48
CA ARG A 116 -22.08 12.59 -15.36
C ARG A 116 -20.57 12.89 -15.34
N GLU A 117 -20.20 14.16 -15.36
CA GLU A 117 -18.81 14.61 -15.26
C GLU A 117 -18.20 14.21 -13.92
N PHE A 118 -18.90 14.50 -12.81
CA PHE A 118 -18.47 14.10 -11.47
C PHE A 118 -18.26 12.58 -11.36
N GLN A 119 -19.19 11.78 -11.88
CA GLN A 119 -19.03 10.32 -11.91
C GLN A 119 -17.83 9.88 -12.74
N SER A 120 -17.55 10.53 -13.86
CA SER A 120 -16.38 10.23 -14.68
C SER A 120 -15.07 10.58 -13.98
N GLU A 121 -15.02 11.71 -13.27
CA GLU A 121 -13.87 12.14 -12.48
C GLU A 121 -13.61 11.17 -11.31
N MET A 122 -14.67 10.77 -10.59
CA MET A 122 -14.58 9.80 -9.51
C MET A 122 -14.07 8.45 -10.00
N ARG A 123 -14.58 7.95 -11.14
CA ARG A 123 -14.06 6.73 -11.76
C ARG A 123 -12.59 6.86 -12.17
N SER A 124 -12.18 8.00 -12.72
CA SER A 124 -10.77 8.25 -13.06
C SER A 124 -9.88 8.21 -11.83
N LYS A 125 -10.25 8.94 -10.77
CA LYS A 125 -9.51 8.95 -9.49
C LYS A 125 -9.42 7.56 -8.86
N MET A 126 -10.52 6.81 -8.88
CA MET A 126 -10.53 5.43 -8.38
C MET A 126 -9.61 4.52 -9.20
N ASN A 127 -9.60 4.65 -10.53
CA ASN A 127 -8.70 3.90 -11.40
C ASN A 127 -7.22 4.27 -11.18
N ASP A 128 -6.93 5.55 -10.92
CA ASP A 128 -5.58 6.01 -10.57
C ASP A 128 -5.11 5.41 -9.24
N GLN A 129 -5.98 5.40 -8.22
CA GLN A 129 -5.68 4.75 -6.95
C GLN A 129 -5.46 3.23 -7.10
N ILE A 130 -6.26 2.55 -7.93
CA ILE A 130 -6.08 1.12 -8.24
C ILE A 130 -4.72 0.89 -8.91
N ARG A 131 -4.30 1.79 -9.79
CA ARG A 131 -3.00 1.71 -10.48
C ARG A 131 -1.83 1.87 -9.49
N GLU A 132 -1.90 2.87 -8.62
CA GLU A 132 -0.90 3.10 -7.57
C GLU A 132 -0.82 1.91 -6.61
N TYR A 133 -1.97 1.36 -6.21
CA TYR A 133 -2.03 0.16 -5.37
C TYR A 133 -1.35 -1.04 -6.04
N LYS A 134 -1.62 -1.28 -7.34
CA LYS A 134 -0.96 -2.36 -8.09
C LYS A 134 0.56 -2.17 -8.19
N GLN A 135 1.01 -0.93 -8.37
CA GLN A 135 2.45 -0.62 -8.38
C GLN A 135 3.09 -0.89 -7.01
N LEU A 136 2.42 -0.51 -5.92
CA LEU A 136 2.89 -0.78 -4.56
C LEU A 136 2.95 -2.29 -4.27
N GLN A 137 1.93 -3.04 -4.70
CA GLN A 137 1.89 -4.50 -4.58
C GLN A 137 3.05 -5.15 -5.34
N ALA A 138 3.34 -4.70 -6.57
CA ALA A 138 4.47 -5.22 -7.35
C ALA A 138 5.82 -4.94 -6.66
N ARG A 139 6.01 -3.74 -6.09
CA ARG A 139 7.20 -3.40 -5.31
C ARG A 139 7.33 -4.28 -4.07
N PHE A 140 6.22 -4.55 -3.38
CA PHE A 140 6.24 -5.43 -2.21
C PHE A 140 6.69 -6.85 -2.56
N ILE A 141 6.15 -7.42 -3.65
CA ILE A 141 6.56 -8.74 -4.15
C ILE A 141 8.05 -8.74 -4.53
N SER A 142 8.54 -7.69 -5.19
CA SER A 142 9.96 -7.55 -5.53
C SER A 142 10.85 -7.57 -4.28
N ASN A 143 10.50 -6.76 -3.28
CA ASN A 143 11.24 -6.69 -2.02
C ASN A 143 11.23 -8.03 -1.26
N GLU A 144 10.10 -8.75 -1.29
CA GLU A 144 10.00 -10.08 -0.67
C GLU A 144 10.96 -11.08 -1.34
N MET A 145 11.07 -11.05 -2.67
CA MET A 145 12.04 -11.87 -3.41
C MET A 145 13.49 -11.49 -3.10
N GLU A 146 13.81 -10.21 -3.03
CA GLU A 146 15.14 -9.72 -2.66
C GLU A 146 15.53 -10.14 -1.24
N LEU A 147 14.62 -10.01 -0.27
CA LEU A 147 14.84 -10.46 1.11
C LEU A 147 15.05 -11.98 1.18
N LYS A 148 14.33 -12.76 0.38
CA LYS A 148 14.53 -14.21 0.29
C LYS A 148 15.91 -14.55 -0.27
N TYR A 149 16.35 -13.82 -1.30
CA TYR A 149 17.70 -13.97 -1.87
C TYR A 149 18.80 -13.59 -0.86
N LEU A 150 18.64 -12.49 -0.14
CA LEU A 150 19.58 -12.08 0.91
C LEU A 150 19.66 -13.12 2.03
N ARG A 151 18.53 -13.66 2.48
CA ARG A 151 18.50 -14.74 3.49
C ARG A 151 19.26 -15.98 3.02
N ASN A 152 19.10 -16.38 1.76
CA ASN A 152 19.84 -17.50 1.18
C ASN A 152 21.35 -17.21 1.12
N THR A 153 21.72 -15.97 0.76
CA THR A 153 23.13 -15.54 0.71
C THR A 153 23.77 -15.57 2.10
N LEU A 154 23.06 -15.09 3.13
CA LEU A 154 23.52 -15.14 4.51
C LEU A 154 23.76 -16.58 4.98
N LYS A 155 22.85 -17.50 4.64
CA LYS A 155 23.02 -18.93 4.97
C LYS A 155 24.30 -19.53 4.37
N VAL A 156 24.62 -19.19 3.12
CA VAL A 156 25.88 -19.64 2.48
C VAL A 156 27.10 -19.02 3.15
N ILE A 157 27.02 -17.76 3.60
CA ILE A 157 28.10 -17.11 4.33
C ILE A 157 28.31 -17.79 5.69
N GLU A 158 27.25 -18.10 6.43
CA GLU A 158 27.31 -18.83 7.70
C GLU A 158 27.97 -20.20 7.52
N GLU A 159 27.56 -20.99 6.52
CA GLU A 159 28.17 -22.28 6.21
C GLU A 159 29.66 -22.17 5.86
N LYS A 160 30.07 -21.11 5.16
CA LYS A 160 31.48 -20.85 4.86
C LYS A 160 32.25 -20.39 6.09
N ALA A 161 31.66 -19.57 6.95
CA ALA A 161 32.27 -19.12 8.19
C ALA A 161 32.58 -20.31 9.12
N SER A 162 31.64 -21.25 9.27
CA SER A 162 31.88 -22.48 10.03
C SER A 162 33.00 -23.35 9.45
N LYS A 163 33.14 -23.41 8.12
CA LYS A 163 34.27 -24.12 7.48
C LYS A 163 35.61 -23.45 7.76
N VAL A 164 35.66 -22.12 7.73
CA VAL A 164 36.87 -21.35 8.06
C VAL A 164 37.28 -21.60 9.50
N GLU A 165 36.34 -21.59 10.45
CA GLU A 165 36.60 -21.88 11.86
C GLU A 165 37.21 -23.28 12.07
N VAL A 166 36.69 -24.29 11.38
CA VAL A 166 37.26 -25.65 11.42
C VAL A 166 38.69 -25.68 10.87
N LEU A 167 38.95 -24.99 9.75
CA LEU A 167 40.29 -24.92 9.16
C LEU A 167 41.28 -24.17 10.07
N GLU A 168 40.85 -23.09 10.73
CA GLU A 168 41.68 -22.38 11.71
C GLU A 168 42.06 -23.26 12.90
N ASN A 169 41.11 -24.05 13.41
CA ASN A 169 41.36 -25.00 14.48
C ASN A 169 42.33 -26.11 14.04
N MET A 170 42.17 -26.64 12.82
CA MET A 170 43.10 -27.62 12.26
C MET A 170 44.52 -27.06 12.09
N LEU A 171 44.64 -25.81 11.63
CA LEU A 171 45.92 -25.12 11.50
C LEU A 171 46.61 -24.94 12.85
N LYS A 172 45.87 -24.56 13.90
CA LYS A 172 46.41 -24.46 15.27
C LYS A 172 46.99 -25.80 15.75
N VAL A 173 46.29 -26.91 15.51
CA VAL A 173 46.77 -28.26 15.87
C VAL A 173 48.05 -28.62 15.12
N LEU A 174 48.13 -28.32 13.82
CA LEU A 174 49.34 -28.58 13.02
C LEU A 174 50.54 -27.75 13.46
N ILE A 175 50.32 -26.46 13.77
CA ILE A 175 51.36 -25.58 14.31
C ILE A 175 51.92 -26.15 15.62
N GLU A 176 51.05 -26.62 16.52
CA GLU A 176 51.48 -27.20 17.80
C GLU A 176 52.26 -28.52 17.61
N LYS A 177 51.81 -29.38 16.68
CA LYS A 177 52.56 -30.59 16.33
C LYS A 177 53.95 -30.26 15.77
N ASN A 178 54.05 -29.25 14.90
CA ASN A 178 55.34 -28.83 14.35
C ASN A 178 56.28 -28.32 15.43
N LYS A 179 55.80 -27.50 16.38
CA LYS A 179 56.59 -27.05 17.54
C LYS A 179 57.10 -28.22 18.38
N ASN A 180 56.25 -29.22 18.61
CA ASN A 180 56.65 -30.43 19.36
C ASN A 180 57.72 -31.24 18.60
N LEU A 181 57.61 -31.35 17.27
CA LEU A 181 58.63 -32.00 16.44
C LEU A 181 59.96 -31.23 16.47
N GLU A 182 59.93 -29.90 16.35
CA GLU A 182 61.12 -29.05 16.46
C GLU A 182 61.82 -29.23 17.82
N LYS A 183 61.04 -29.33 18.90
CA LYS A 183 61.58 -29.61 20.24
C LYS A 183 62.25 -30.98 20.31
N LEU A 184 61.64 -32.02 19.75
CA LEU A 184 62.22 -33.37 19.71
C LEU A 184 63.53 -33.43 18.90
N ILE A 185 63.62 -32.69 17.80
CA ILE A 185 64.84 -32.57 16.99
C ILE A 185 65.97 -31.93 17.81
N LEU A 186 65.68 -30.83 18.51
CA LEU A 186 66.64 -30.15 19.39
C LEU A 186 67.12 -31.04 20.55
N GLU A 187 66.23 -31.85 21.14
CA GLU A 187 66.59 -32.80 22.19
C GLU A 187 67.52 -33.90 21.68
N ARG A 188 67.26 -34.42 20.47
CA ARG A 188 68.11 -35.44 19.84
C ARG A 188 69.53 -34.93 19.56
N ASP A 189 69.65 -33.74 18.97
CA ASP A 189 70.96 -33.16 18.61
C ASP A 189 71.81 -32.82 19.84
N ASN A 190 71.19 -32.58 21.00
CA ASN A 190 71.90 -32.39 22.27
C ASN A 190 72.33 -33.72 22.93
N GLY A 191 71.59 -34.81 22.72
CA GLY A 191 71.91 -36.14 23.26
C GLY A 191 73.05 -36.87 22.54
N GLU A 192 73.29 -36.60 21.26
CA GLU A 192 74.35 -37.27 20.48
C GLU A 192 75.79 -36.84 20.87
N LYS A 193 75.96 -35.86 21.78
CA LYS A 193 77.29 -35.47 22.28
C LYS A 193 77.79 -36.29 23.47
N SER A 194 76.97 -37.16 24.09
CA SER A 194 77.39 -37.90 25.30
C SER A 194 77.76 -39.36 25.11
N ASP A 195 77.36 -40.05 24.03
CA ASP A 195 77.62 -41.50 23.90
C ASP A 195 78.29 -41.89 22.57
N LYS A 196 79.61 -42.06 22.64
CA LYS A 196 80.33 -42.98 21.76
C LYS A 196 80.04 -44.41 22.24
N ILE A 197 79.74 -45.29 21.27
CA ILE A 197 79.75 -46.78 21.31
C ILE A 197 78.37 -47.43 21.55
N VAL A 198 77.68 -47.87 20.48
CA VAL A 198 77.50 -49.30 20.05
C VAL A 198 76.42 -49.39 18.96
N LYS A 199 76.86 -49.85 17.78
CA LYS A 199 76.24 -50.71 16.74
C LYS A 199 74.71 -50.76 16.51
N SER A 200 74.38 -50.43 15.26
CA SER A 200 73.49 -51.13 14.32
C SER A 200 72.12 -51.61 14.83
N VAL A 201 71.06 -50.85 14.52
CA VAL A 201 69.70 -51.39 14.45
C VAL A 201 69.01 -50.91 13.19
N VAL A 202 68.40 -51.88 12.54
CA VAL A 202 67.75 -51.92 11.23
C VAL A 202 66.60 -50.92 11.13
N GLU A 203 66.62 -50.11 10.07
CA GLU A 203 65.52 -49.23 9.67
C GLU A 203 64.32 -50.06 9.19
N ASN A 204 63.18 -49.91 9.86
CA ASN A 204 61.89 -50.33 9.31
C ASN A 204 61.16 -49.09 8.77
N PRO A 205 60.78 -49.06 7.49
CA PRO A 205 60.06 -47.93 6.91
C PRO A 205 58.64 -47.87 7.49
N ILE A 206 58.35 -46.78 8.20
CA ILE A 206 57.01 -46.48 8.70
C ILE A 206 56.12 -46.18 7.49
N SER A 207 55.19 -47.10 7.20
CA SER A 207 54.21 -46.98 6.12
C SER A 207 53.12 -45.97 6.47
N TYR A 208 53.05 -44.87 5.72
CA TYR A 208 52.07 -43.79 5.86
C TYR A 208 50.65 -44.13 5.34
N ALA A 209 50.39 -45.38 4.93
CA ALA A 209 49.12 -45.77 4.32
C ALA A 209 47.93 -45.88 5.31
N SER A 210 48.17 -45.82 6.63
CA SER A 210 47.15 -46.14 7.63
C SER A 210 46.43 -44.92 8.25
N LEU A 211 46.90 -43.69 8.03
CA LEU A 211 46.41 -42.52 8.80
C LEU A 211 45.23 -41.75 8.19
N VAL A 212 44.64 -42.20 7.07
CA VAL A 212 43.54 -41.48 6.38
C VAL A 212 42.18 -42.20 6.50
N LYS A 213 42.07 -43.30 7.26
CA LYS A 213 40.82 -44.08 7.33
C LYS A 213 39.81 -43.65 8.40
N GLU A 214 40.10 -42.66 9.23
CA GLU A 214 39.29 -42.43 10.44
C GLU A 214 38.79 -41.00 10.58
N THR A 215 37.92 -40.57 9.65
CA THR A 215 36.88 -39.54 9.90
C THR A 215 35.92 -39.45 8.71
N GLN A 216 35.11 -40.48 8.51
CA GLN A 216 33.86 -40.38 7.74
C GLN A 216 32.70 -40.88 8.60
N ASN A 217 32.29 -40.07 9.58
CA ASN A 217 30.97 -40.20 10.18
C ASN A 217 29.99 -39.38 9.33
N LEU A 218 29.34 -40.08 8.41
CA LEU A 218 28.15 -39.63 7.68
C LEU A 218 26.98 -39.42 8.66
N PRO A 219 26.23 -38.30 8.56
CA PRO A 219 24.92 -38.21 9.17
C PRO A 219 23.92 -39.08 8.40
N MET A 220 23.09 -39.79 9.17
CA MET A 220 22.04 -40.68 8.68
C MET A 220 21.11 -40.02 7.66
N SER A 221 20.94 -40.76 6.57
CA SER A 221 19.87 -40.66 5.57
C SER A 221 18.48 -40.52 6.21
N VAL A 222 17.80 -39.42 5.91
CA VAL A 222 16.33 -39.41 5.77
C VAL A 222 16.08 -39.43 4.26
N GLY A 223 15.41 -40.50 3.82
CA GLY A 223 15.20 -40.78 2.41
C GLY A 223 14.23 -39.80 1.76
N ASP A 224 14.61 -39.33 0.58
CA ASP A 224 13.64 -38.95 -0.44
C ASP A 224 14.08 -39.50 -1.79
N LYS A 225 13.10 -40.13 -2.44
CA LYS A 225 13.21 -40.82 -3.71
C LYS A 225 13.28 -39.82 -4.85
N ASN A 226 14.00 -40.25 -5.90
CA ASN A 226 14.02 -39.75 -7.26
C ASN A 226 14.82 -38.48 -7.53
N CYS A 227 16.02 -38.65 -8.10
CA CYS A 227 16.40 -37.90 -9.30
C CYS A 227 17.49 -38.64 -10.08
N GLY A 228 17.19 -38.94 -11.35
CA GLY A 228 18.08 -39.58 -12.28
C GLY A 228 19.21 -38.66 -12.73
N ALA A 229 20.34 -39.29 -13.06
CA ALA A 229 21.50 -38.65 -13.65
C ALA A 229 21.19 -38.10 -15.05
N THR A 230 21.61 -36.87 -15.34
CA THR A 230 22.09 -36.51 -16.67
C THR A 230 23.10 -35.35 -16.61
N LYS A 231 24.33 -35.72 -16.98
CA LYS A 231 25.31 -35.01 -17.83
C LYS A 231 25.71 -33.57 -17.49
N LEU A 232 27.03 -33.45 -17.28
CA LEU A 232 27.90 -32.29 -17.48
C LEU A 232 27.29 -31.18 -18.37
N ALA A 233 27.19 -29.98 -17.82
CA ALA A 233 27.05 -28.75 -18.57
C ALA A 233 28.27 -27.84 -18.34
N LYS A 234 28.75 -27.28 -19.46
CA LYS A 234 29.88 -26.36 -19.61
C LYS A 234 29.69 -25.05 -18.82
N PRO A 235 30.76 -24.31 -18.51
CA PRO A 235 30.66 -23.02 -17.83
C PRO A 235 29.97 -21.99 -18.73
N LEU A 236 28.92 -21.36 -18.22
CA LEU A 236 28.25 -20.22 -18.85
C LEU A 236 29.09 -18.96 -18.68
N THR A 237 29.57 -18.43 -19.81
CA THR A 237 29.92 -17.03 -19.97
C THR A 237 28.67 -16.18 -19.72
N ILE A 238 28.75 -15.27 -18.75
CA ILE A 238 27.71 -14.28 -18.47
C ILE A 238 27.90 -13.14 -19.47
N ASP A 239 27.18 -13.22 -20.59
CA ASP A 239 26.96 -12.07 -21.44
C ASP A 239 26.05 -11.08 -20.69
N LYS A 240 26.54 -9.85 -20.55
CA LYS A 240 25.80 -8.71 -20.04
C LYS A 240 24.74 -8.32 -21.07
N GLU A 241 23.53 -8.86 -20.96
CA GLU A 241 22.36 -8.22 -21.56
C GLU A 241 21.98 -6.99 -20.74
N ILE A 242 22.42 -5.85 -21.25
CA ILE A 242 21.93 -4.53 -20.91
C ILE A 242 20.45 -4.50 -21.32
N ILE A 243 19.54 -4.51 -20.35
CA ILE A 243 18.14 -4.14 -20.57
C ILE A 243 18.11 -2.62 -20.75
N THR A 244 18.39 -2.14 -21.96
CA THR A 244 17.96 -0.83 -22.42
C THR A 244 16.44 -0.87 -22.54
N MET A 245 15.74 -0.15 -21.66
CA MET A 245 14.33 0.16 -21.87
C MET A 245 14.24 1.19 -23.00
N ASP A 246 14.00 0.70 -24.22
CA ASP A 246 13.77 1.52 -25.38
C ASP A 246 12.47 2.33 -25.24
N ASN A 247 12.63 3.65 -25.33
CA ASN A 247 11.58 4.61 -25.60
C ASN A 247 10.93 4.29 -26.95
N THR A 248 9.77 3.63 -26.91
CA THR A 248 8.92 3.48 -28.10
C THR A 248 8.26 4.82 -28.40
N SER A 249 8.93 5.60 -29.24
CA SER A 249 8.36 6.75 -29.92
C SER A 249 7.27 6.25 -30.87
N ILE A 250 6.02 6.61 -30.59
CA ILE A 250 4.89 6.34 -31.48
C ILE A 250 5.04 7.23 -32.72
N THR A 251 5.60 6.66 -33.78
CA THR A 251 5.62 7.26 -35.12
C THR A 251 4.20 7.18 -35.69
N ILE A 252 3.56 8.35 -35.82
CA ILE A 252 2.27 8.52 -36.46
C ILE A 252 2.46 8.35 -37.98
N ASN A 253 2.16 7.17 -38.51
CA ASN A 253 2.01 6.96 -39.94
C ASN A 253 0.67 7.56 -40.41
N LYS A 254 0.76 8.60 -41.24
CA LYS A 254 -0.35 9.10 -42.06
C LYS A 254 -0.75 8.04 -43.08
N PRO A 255 -2.04 7.66 -43.18
CA PRO A 255 -2.52 6.98 -44.37
C PRO A 255 -2.94 7.99 -45.45
N ASN A 256 -2.51 7.67 -46.66
CA ASN A 256 -2.91 8.30 -47.92
C ASN A 256 -4.43 8.31 -48.09
N LYS A 257 -4.93 9.43 -48.59
CA LYS A 257 -6.29 9.59 -49.12
C LYS A 257 -6.37 8.87 -50.47
N GLU A 258 -7.21 7.85 -50.55
CA GLU A 258 -7.87 7.52 -51.81
C GLU A 258 -9.37 7.36 -51.60
N VAL A 259 -10.06 7.81 -52.64
CA VAL A 259 -11.46 8.19 -52.74
C VAL A 259 -12.33 6.94 -52.82
N ASN A 260 -13.37 6.85 -51.99
CA ASN A 260 -14.62 6.20 -52.38
C ASN A 260 -15.81 6.75 -51.58
N LYS A 261 -16.73 7.39 -52.30
CA LYS A 261 -18.02 7.89 -51.81
C LYS A 261 -18.94 6.71 -51.52
N VAL A 262 -19.32 6.53 -50.27
CA VAL A 262 -20.56 5.84 -49.89
C VAL A 262 -21.28 6.70 -48.85
N GLN A 263 -22.45 7.22 -49.24
CA GLN A 263 -23.35 7.94 -48.35
C GLN A 263 -23.84 6.98 -47.26
N ASN A 264 -23.50 7.27 -46.01
CA ASN A 264 -24.23 6.78 -44.86
C ASN A 264 -24.27 7.86 -43.79
N ASN A 265 -25.47 8.32 -43.48
CA ASN A 265 -25.78 9.27 -42.41
C ASN A 265 -25.39 8.65 -41.07
N LYS A 266 -24.23 9.04 -40.53
CA LYS A 266 -23.86 8.87 -39.13
C LYS A 266 -23.56 10.26 -38.56
N GLN A 267 -24.31 10.63 -37.54
CA GLN A 267 -24.06 11.81 -36.73
C GLN A 267 -22.73 11.62 -36.01
N ASP A 268 -21.68 12.23 -36.55
CA ASP A 268 -20.37 12.29 -35.92
C ASP A 268 -20.43 13.20 -34.70
N TRP A 269 -20.21 12.61 -33.53
CA TRP A 269 -20.04 13.35 -32.29
C TRP A 269 -18.75 14.16 -32.37
N THR A 270 -18.88 15.48 -32.41
CA THR A 270 -17.75 16.39 -32.31
C THR A 270 -17.16 16.27 -30.91
N THR A 271 -15.96 15.71 -30.79
CA THR A 271 -15.28 15.54 -29.49
C THR A 271 -14.89 16.92 -28.97
N VAL A 272 -15.64 17.45 -28.02
CA VAL A 272 -15.32 18.72 -27.36
C VAL A 272 -14.14 18.47 -26.40
N VAL A 273 -12.92 18.72 -26.88
CA VAL A 273 -11.72 18.72 -26.03
C VAL A 273 -11.81 19.95 -25.12
N ARG A 274 -12.40 19.81 -23.93
CA ARG A 274 -12.39 20.89 -22.94
C ARG A 274 -10.97 21.10 -22.45
N LYS A 275 -10.51 22.34 -22.60
CA LYS A 275 -9.25 22.88 -22.10
C LYS A 275 -9.09 22.49 -20.63
N LYS A 276 -8.17 21.57 -20.31
CA LYS A 276 -7.80 21.23 -18.92
C LYS A 276 -7.59 22.53 -18.14
N SER A 277 -8.21 22.62 -16.95
CA SER A 277 -8.02 23.74 -16.02
C SER A 277 -6.52 23.98 -15.84
N ARG A 278 -6.02 25.05 -16.47
CA ARG A 278 -4.62 25.47 -16.44
C ARG A 278 -4.36 26.30 -15.20
N TYR A 279 -4.67 25.77 -14.02
CA TYR A 279 -3.87 26.16 -12.86
C TYR A 279 -2.81 25.08 -12.76
N PRO A 280 -1.69 25.17 -13.54
CA PRO A 280 -0.52 24.41 -13.16
C PRO A 280 -0.28 24.72 -11.69
N ASN A 281 0.11 23.71 -10.91
CA ASN A 281 0.82 23.96 -9.66
C ASN A 281 1.85 25.02 -10.01
N THR A 282 1.60 26.28 -9.64
CA THR A 282 2.51 27.36 -10.00
C THR A 282 3.76 27.02 -9.25
N GLU A 283 4.73 26.51 -9.99
CA GLU A 283 6.02 26.12 -9.48
C GLU A 283 6.53 27.33 -8.70
N VAL A 284 6.57 27.18 -7.38
CA VAL A 284 6.99 28.26 -6.49
C VAL A 284 8.48 28.43 -6.78
N LYS A 285 8.80 29.43 -7.60
CA LYS A 285 10.18 29.77 -7.93
C LYS A 285 10.88 30.21 -6.65
N ARG A 286 11.96 29.51 -6.29
CA ARG A 286 12.82 29.89 -5.17
C ARG A 286 13.87 30.86 -5.70
N GLY A 287 14.11 31.96 -4.99
CA GLY A 287 15.21 32.87 -5.31
C GLY A 287 16.55 32.17 -5.09
N GLY A 288 17.42 32.16 -6.11
CA GLY A 288 18.75 31.55 -6.06
C GLY A 288 19.89 32.57 -5.95
N SER A 289 19.62 33.79 -5.51
CA SER A 289 20.64 34.84 -5.49
C SER A 289 21.70 34.53 -4.43
N GLY A 290 22.92 34.29 -4.88
CA GLY A 290 24.11 34.24 -4.02
C GLY A 290 24.33 35.60 -3.33
N SER A 291 24.93 35.52 -2.14
CA SER A 291 25.34 36.62 -1.25
C SER A 291 25.46 38.02 -1.89
N GLY A 292 24.60 38.96 -1.48
CA GLY A 292 24.69 40.37 -1.89
C GLY A 292 23.40 41.20 -1.76
N CYS A 293 22.24 40.57 -1.55
CA CYS A 293 20.97 41.30 -1.36
C CYS A 293 20.72 41.67 0.10
N GLU A 294 20.27 42.90 0.34
CA GLU A 294 19.81 43.42 1.64
C GLU A 294 18.61 42.62 2.19
N ILE A 295 17.83 42.00 1.30
CA ILE A 295 16.69 41.15 1.64
C ILE A 295 17.18 39.74 1.95
N GLN A 296 17.07 39.33 3.22
CA GLN A 296 17.35 37.97 3.66
C GLN A 296 16.08 37.12 3.65
N GLY A 297 16.11 35.99 2.94
CA GLY A 297 15.08 34.97 3.03
C GLY A 297 15.17 34.26 4.39
N THR A 298 14.03 34.01 5.01
CA THR A 298 13.97 33.13 6.19
C THR A 298 13.82 31.69 5.76
N GLU A 299 14.49 30.78 6.49
CA GLU A 299 14.36 29.35 6.26
C GLU A 299 12.90 28.90 6.40
N ARG A 300 12.48 27.98 5.54
CA ARG A 300 11.14 27.41 5.61
C ARG A 300 10.97 26.67 6.94
N LYS A 301 9.85 26.93 7.63
CA LYS A 301 9.48 26.20 8.84
C LYS A 301 8.64 24.98 8.47
N LYS A 302 8.99 23.83 9.03
CA LYS A 302 8.14 22.63 9.09
C LYS A 302 7.48 22.56 10.45
N PHE A 303 6.28 21.99 10.50
CA PHE A 303 5.50 21.91 11.72
C PHE A 303 5.33 20.44 12.10
N LEU A 304 5.57 20.15 13.38
CA LEU A 304 5.38 18.85 13.99
C LEU A 304 4.21 18.94 14.95
N HIS A 305 3.27 18.00 14.87
CA HIS A 305 2.23 17.84 15.88
C HIS A 305 2.66 16.78 16.87
N VAL A 306 2.64 17.12 18.15
CA VAL A 306 3.06 16.24 19.25
C VAL A 306 1.90 16.13 20.23
N TRP A 307 1.53 14.92 20.64
CA TRP A 307 0.43 14.65 21.56
C TRP A 307 0.78 13.54 22.57
N ARG A 308 -0.14 13.27 23.50
CA ARG A 308 0.07 12.43 24.70
C ARG A 308 1.10 12.98 25.70
N LEU A 309 1.29 14.29 25.75
CA LEU A 309 2.08 14.90 26.83
C LEU A 309 1.23 15.03 28.09
N LYS A 310 1.87 15.05 29.27
CA LYS A 310 1.17 15.35 30.52
C LYS A 310 0.50 16.72 30.46
N ILE A 311 -0.67 16.85 31.08
CA ILE A 311 -1.53 18.05 31.01
C ILE A 311 -0.82 19.32 31.53
N ASP A 312 0.06 19.14 32.52
CA ASP A 312 0.90 20.16 33.17
C ASP A 312 2.09 20.63 32.30
N THR A 313 2.35 19.97 31.17
CA THR A 313 3.44 20.38 30.28
C THR A 313 3.18 21.79 29.76
N THR A 314 4.14 22.69 29.99
CA THR A 314 4.10 24.08 29.52
C THR A 314 4.83 24.25 28.19
N VAL A 315 4.57 25.37 27.52
CA VAL A 315 5.27 25.73 26.27
C VAL A 315 6.79 25.88 26.52
N GLU A 316 7.17 26.41 27.68
CA GLU A 316 8.57 26.61 28.08
C GLU A 316 9.33 25.29 28.23
N CYS A 317 8.69 24.25 28.80
CA CYS A 317 9.27 22.91 28.90
C CYS A 317 9.62 22.35 27.51
N LEU A 318 8.69 22.48 26.55
CA LEU A 318 8.91 22.05 25.18
C LEU A 318 9.95 22.92 24.46
N GLU A 319 9.95 24.24 24.67
CA GLU A 319 10.94 25.12 24.06
C GLU A 319 12.36 24.79 24.54
N LYS A 320 12.52 24.55 25.85
CA LYS A 320 13.78 24.10 26.43
C LYS A 320 14.22 22.75 25.85
N HIS A 321 13.28 21.83 25.67
CA HIS A 321 13.55 20.53 25.06
C HIS A 321 14.00 20.66 23.59
N VAL A 322 13.28 21.42 22.77
CA VAL A 322 13.62 21.62 21.36
C VAL A 322 14.96 22.36 21.22
N LYS A 323 15.24 23.36 22.07
CA LYS A 323 16.55 24.04 22.10
C LYS A 323 17.70 23.10 22.52
N LYS A 324 17.44 22.14 23.40
CA LYS A 324 18.43 21.11 23.76
C LYS A 324 18.75 20.19 22.58
N VAL A 325 17.75 19.80 21.79
CA VAL A 325 17.91 18.89 20.64
C VAL A 325 18.48 19.63 19.41
N CYS A 326 17.95 20.79 19.06
CA CYS A 326 18.27 21.49 17.81
C CYS A 326 19.40 22.52 17.93
N GLY A 327 19.73 22.95 19.16
CA GLY A 327 20.65 24.04 19.47
C GLY A 327 19.94 25.30 19.98
N GLN A 328 20.60 26.07 20.86
CA GLN A 328 20.00 27.22 21.56
C GLN A 328 19.57 28.36 20.64
N GLU A 329 20.22 28.52 19.49
CA GLU A 329 19.95 29.59 18.52
C GLU A 329 18.74 29.31 17.61
N THR A 330 18.10 28.14 17.76
CA THR A 330 17.00 27.74 16.87
C THR A 330 15.74 28.57 17.15
N ALA A 331 15.23 29.27 16.13
CA ALA A 331 13.99 30.03 16.21
C ALA A 331 12.75 29.12 16.17
N VAL A 332 12.31 28.64 17.33
CA VAL A 332 11.16 27.73 17.47
C VAL A 332 9.86 28.53 17.67
N LYS A 333 8.76 28.05 17.08
CA LYS A 333 7.39 28.53 17.39
C LYS A 333 6.58 27.37 17.95
N ILE A 334 6.01 27.51 19.14
CA ILE A 334 5.23 26.44 19.79
C ILE A 334 3.84 26.94 20.15
N ASP A 335 2.82 26.28 19.61
CA ASP A 335 1.41 26.62 19.85
C ASP A 335 0.70 25.45 20.55
N LYS A 336 0.11 25.69 21.73
CA LYS A 336 -0.70 24.68 22.45
C LYS A 336 -2.06 24.52 21.76
N ILE A 337 -2.44 23.31 21.38
CA ILE A 337 -3.73 23.05 20.74
C ILE A 337 -4.81 22.96 21.81
N LYS A 338 -5.85 23.80 21.68
CA LYS A 338 -7.07 23.71 22.48
C LYS A 338 -8.04 22.73 21.81
N HIS A 339 -8.21 21.56 22.42
CA HIS A 339 -9.22 20.59 21.96
C HIS A 339 -10.62 21.02 22.37
N LYS A 340 -11.63 20.62 21.58
CA LYS A 340 -13.04 20.83 21.94
C LYS A 340 -13.52 19.92 23.07
N THR A 341 -12.93 18.74 23.15
CA THR A 341 -13.20 17.73 24.19
C THR A 341 -12.11 17.82 25.23
N GLU A 342 -12.46 17.74 26.51
CA GLU A 342 -11.48 17.53 27.58
C GLU A 342 -10.78 16.19 27.32
N ARG A 343 -9.44 16.24 27.22
CA ARG A 343 -8.59 15.07 27.07
C ARG A 343 -7.64 15.02 28.25
N ASP A 344 -7.24 13.81 28.61
CA ASP A 344 -6.27 13.51 29.67
C ASP A 344 -4.82 13.81 29.27
N TYR A 345 -4.59 14.47 28.13
CA TYR A 345 -3.27 14.85 27.64
C TYR A 345 -3.26 16.23 26.98
N ALA A 346 -2.06 16.82 26.94
CA ALA A 346 -1.76 18.02 26.18
C ALA A 346 -1.19 17.68 24.79
N SER A 347 -1.42 18.59 23.83
CA SER A 347 -0.85 18.50 22.48
C SER A 347 -0.41 19.87 21.98
N PHE A 348 0.63 19.87 21.15
CA PHE A 348 1.31 21.08 20.70
C PHE A 348 1.65 20.98 19.21
N ILE A 349 1.70 22.13 18.56
CA ILE A 349 2.28 22.29 17.23
C ILE A 349 3.63 22.98 17.41
N ILE A 350 4.69 22.35 16.93
CA ILE A 350 6.06 22.82 17.04
C ILE A 350 6.56 23.16 15.63
N GLY A 351 6.79 24.44 15.36
CA GLY A 351 7.41 24.94 14.15
C GLY A 351 8.92 25.08 14.30
N VAL A 352 9.67 24.28 13.54
CA VAL A 352 11.15 24.31 13.49
C VAL A 352 11.65 24.58 12.07
N PRO A 353 12.86 25.14 11.90
CA PRO A 353 13.49 25.27 10.58
C PRO A 353 13.68 23.91 9.90
N GLU A 354 13.56 23.86 8.58
CA GLU A 354 13.60 22.63 7.78
C GLU A 354 14.88 21.82 7.99
N SER A 355 16.04 22.48 8.14
CA SER A 355 17.35 21.87 8.43
C SER A 355 17.43 21.12 9.77
N LYS A 356 16.56 21.45 10.73
CA LYS A 356 16.53 20.83 12.07
C LYS A 356 15.36 19.87 12.25
N TYR A 357 14.46 19.80 11.27
CA TYR A 357 13.24 19.00 11.36
C TYR A 357 13.51 17.51 11.51
N ASP A 358 14.43 16.97 10.71
CA ASP A 358 14.73 15.53 10.70
C ASP A 358 15.38 15.08 12.02
N LEU A 359 16.20 15.95 12.64
CA LEU A 359 16.78 15.70 13.96
C LEU A 359 15.70 15.60 15.03
N LEU A 360 14.72 16.51 15.00
CA LEU A 360 13.61 16.48 15.96
C LEU A 360 12.67 15.27 15.75
N CYS A 361 12.63 14.69 14.54
CA CYS A 361 11.79 13.52 14.23
C CYS A 361 12.43 12.18 14.63
N GLN A 362 13.59 12.18 15.27
CA GLN A 362 14.22 10.95 15.77
C GLN A 362 13.49 10.47 17.05
N PRO A 363 13.10 9.18 17.15
CA PRO A 363 12.36 8.67 18.30
C PRO A 363 13.16 8.76 19.60
N GLU A 364 14.49 8.71 19.54
CA GLU A 364 15.39 8.82 20.70
C GLU A 364 15.32 10.18 21.39
N ASN A 365 14.87 11.21 20.66
CA ASN A 365 14.73 12.55 21.20
C ASN A 365 13.43 12.74 22.00
N TRP A 366 12.50 11.80 21.97
CA TRP A 366 11.22 11.90 22.66
C TRP A 366 11.14 10.96 23.87
N ALA A 367 10.40 11.38 24.90
CA ALA A 367 10.10 10.50 26.01
C ALA A 367 9.16 9.35 25.57
N LEU A 368 9.23 8.23 26.28
CA LEU A 368 8.37 7.07 26.04
C LEU A 368 6.88 7.48 26.03
N ASN A 369 6.12 6.91 25.09
CA ASN A 369 4.68 7.14 24.86
C ASN A 369 4.28 8.51 24.27
N ILE A 370 5.23 9.40 23.98
CA ILE A 370 4.92 10.60 23.20
C ILE A 370 4.74 10.20 21.73
N GLU A 371 3.63 10.61 21.15
CA GLU A 371 3.34 10.39 19.74
C GLU A 371 3.50 11.71 18.98
N TYR A 372 4.07 11.63 17.77
CA TYR A 372 4.28 12.80 16.92
C TYR A 372 4.07 12.47 15.44
N CYS A 373 3.70 13.47 14.65
CA CYS A 373 3.61 13.37 13.19
C CYS A 373 3.81 14.72 12.52
N GLU A 374 4.14 14.71 11.22
CA GLU A 374 4.19 15.93 10.42
C GLU A 374 2.82 16.61 10.42
N TRP A 375 2.79 17.88 10.84
CA TRP A 375 1.57 18.67 10.79
C TRP A 375 1.35 19.18 9.37
N ILE A 376 0.63 18.38 8.59
CA ILE A 376 0.18 18.78 7.27
C ILE A 376 -0.96 19.78 7.46
N TRP A 377 -0.70 21.04 7.12
CA TRP A 377 -1.76 22.03 6.94
C TRP A 377 -2.65 21.54 5.80
N PHE A 378 -3.71 20.80 6.12
CA PHE A 378 -4.88 20.75 5.26
C PHE A 378 -5.33 22.20 5.17
N ARG A 379 -4.97 22.87 4.07
CA ARG A 379 -5.47 24.19 3.75
C ARG A 379 -6.98 24.03 3.80
N LYS A 380 -7.61 24.46 4.91
CA LYS A 380 -9.06 24.65 4.90
C LYS A 380 -9.26 25.54 3.69
N PRO A 381 -10.02 25.10 2.67
CA PRO A 381 -10.26 25.94 1.51
C PRO A 381 -10.72 27.26 2.09
N THR A 382 -10.01 28.33 1.76
CA THR A 382 -10.39 29.67 2.15
C THR A 382 -11.80 29.82 1.61
N ARG A 383 -12.81 29.61 2.46
CA ARG A 383 -14.18 29.95 2.15
C ARG A 383 -14.09 31.43 1.90
N LYS A 384 -14.12 31.82 0.61
CA LYS A 384 -14.26 33.20 0.21
C LYS A 384 -15.46 33.68 0.99
N GLN A 385 -15.21 34.48 2.03
CA GLN A 385 -16.28 35.20 2.68
C GLN A 385 -16.78 36.14 1.59
N ASN A 386 -17.91 35.78 0.98
CA ASN A 386 -18.66 36.73 0.20
C ASN A 386 -19.00 37.85 1.19
N LYS A 387 -18.25 38.95 1.11
CA LYS A 387 -18.67 40.21 1.71
C LYS A 387 -19.99 40.55 1.02
N ILE A 388 -21.06 40.57 1.81
CA ILE A 388 -22.36 41.13 1.43
C ILE A 388 -22.18 42.63 1.31
#